data_AF-A0A4V2Y8M4-F1
#
_entry.id   AF-A0A4V2Y8M4-F1
#
_cell.length_a   1.000
_cell.length_b   1.000
_cell.length_c   1.000
_cell.angle_alpha   90.00
_cell.angle_beta   90.00
_cell.angle_gamma   90.00
#
_symmetry.space_group_name_H-M   'P 1'
#
loop_
_entity.id
_entity.type
_entity.pdbx_description
1 polymer ?
#
loop_
_entity_poly.entity_id
_entity_poly.type
_entity_poly.pdbx_seq_one_letter_code
_entity_poly.pdbx_strand_id
1 'polypeptide(L)' 'ALVGRPPLAYLTWWRLTTAARILTREDVPLAAIAQRVGYASEYAFANAFKREFGIAPGRYRSHPNRSPDPQP' A
#
# COMPACT_ATOMS: atom_id res chain seq x y z
N ALA A 1 -21.36 -16.70 -11.80
CA ALA A 1 -20.19 -15.80 -11.88
C ALA A 1 -19.35 -15.99 -10.62
N LEU A 2 -18.28 -16.79 -10.68
CA LEU A 2 -17.34 -16.90 -9.56
C LEU A 2 -16.43 -15.67 -9.60
N VAL A 3 -16.59 -14.77 -8.65
CA VAL A 3 -15.64 -13.66 -8.44
C VAL A 3 -14.33 -14.28 -7.95
N GLY A 4 -13.43 -14.56 -8.89
CA GLY A 4 -12.23 -15.36 -8.72
C GLY A 4 -11.09 -14.66 -7.97
N ARG A 5 -11.35 -14.07 -6.80
CA ARG A 5 -10.29 -13.67 -5.86
C ARG A 5 -10.68 -13.95 -4.42
N PRO A 6 -9.75 -14.48 -3.61
CA PRO A 6 -9.99 -14.60 -2.19
C PRO A 6 -10.29 -13.20 -1.63
N PRO A 7 -11.38 -13.00 -0.86
CA PRO A 7 -11.80 -11.70 -0.33
C PRO A 7 -10.69 -10.92 0.37
N LEU A 8 -9.74 -11.65 0.97
CA LEU A 8 -8.57 -11.10 1.64
C LEU A 8 -7.59 -10.37 0.71
N ALA A 9 -7.43 -10.83 -0.54
CA ALA A 9 -6.55 -10.18 -1.51
C ALA A 9 -7.09 -8.80 -1.91
N TYR A 10 -8.41 -8.70 -2.11
CA TYR A 10 -9.06 -7.43 -2.42
C TYR A 10 -8.95 -6.42 -1.28
N LEU A 11 -9.14 -6.87 -0.03
CA LEU A 11 -8.94 -6.04 1.15
C LEU A 11 -7.48 -5.57 1.29
N THR A 12 -6.53 -6.45 1.00
CA THR A 12 -5.10 -6.11 1.03
C THR A 12 -4.77 -5.04 0.00
N TRP A 13 -5.22 -5.22 -1.24
CA TRP A 13 -5.06 -4.23 -2.30
C TRP A 13 -5.66 -2.87 -1.88
N TRP A 14 -6.91 -2.85 -1.42
CA TRP A 14 -7.59 -1.61 -1.02
C TRP A 14 -6.86 -0.87 0.13
N ARG A 15 -6.36 -1.61 1.12
CA ARG A 15 -5.55 -1.05 2.22
C ARG A 15 -4.28 -0.40 1.70
N LEU A 16 -3.56 -1.06 0.80
CA LEU A 16 -2.30 -0.56 0.27
C LEU A 16 -2.51 0.62 -0.71
N THR A 17 -3.57 0.61 -1.52
CA THR A 17 -3.96 1.75 -2.37
C THR A 17 -4.32 2.98 -1.53
N THR A 18 -4.99 2.78 -0.38
CA THR A 18 -5.26 3.86 0.57
C THR A 18 -3.97 4.41 1.16
N ALA A 19 -3.03 3.54 1.53
CA ALA A 19 -1.70 3.95 2.00
C ALA A 19 -0.93 4.75 0.95
N ALA A 20 -0.96 4.36 -0.32
CA ALA A 20 -0.31 5.08 -1.43
C ALA A 20 -0.84 6.52 -1.58
N ARG A 21 -2.15 6.73 -1.39
CA ARG A 21 -2.76 8.06 -1.40
C ARG A 21 -2.32 8.91 -0.21
N ILE A 22 -2.16 8.32 0.97
CA ILE A 22 -1.67 9.03 2.15
C ILE A 22 -0.20 9.42 1.93
N LEU A 23 0.64 8.49 1.44
CA LEU A 23 2.06 8.71 1.18
C LEU A 23 2.35 9.87 0.22
N THR A 24 1.43 10.17 -0.68
CA THR A 24 1.56 11.25 -1.68
C THR A 24 0.98 12.58 -1.23
N ARG A 25 0.12 12.58 -0.21
CA ARG A 25 -0.61 13.78 0.25
C ARG A 25 -0.16 14.29 1.60
N GLU A 26 0.36 13.42 2.45
CA GLU A 26 0.67 13.71 3.84
C GLU A 26 2.11 13.29 4.16
N ASP A 27 2.83 14.13 4.91
CA ASP A 27 4.16 13.78 5.44
C ASP A 27 4.05 13.19 6.85
N VAL A 28 3.40 12.03 6.94
CA VAL A 28 3.24 11.28 8.21
C VAL A 28 4.22 10.11 8.27
N PRO A 29 4.74 9.72 9.45
CA PRO A 29 5.64 8.57 9.58
C PRO A 29 5.04 7.27 9.01
N LEU A 30 5.87 6.40 8.42
CA LEU A 30 5.42 5.13 7.84
C LEU A 30 4.74 4.22 8.87
N ALA A 31 5.23 4.18 10.11
CA ALA A 31 4.58 3.50 11.22
C ALA A 31 3.13 3.96 11.47
N ALA A 32 2.86 5.26 11.37
CA ALA A 32 1.51 5.81 11.55
C ALA A 32 0.58 5.40 10.39
N ILE A 33 1.09 5.41 9.16
CA ILE A 33 0.35 4.94 7.97
C ILE A 33 0.03 3.44 8.12
N ALA A 34 0.98 2.63 8.56
CA ALA A 34 0.81 1.20 8.78
C ALA A 34 -0.35 0.91 9.76
N GLN A 35 -0.38 1.60 10.90
CA GLN A 35 -1.49 1.46 11.86
C GLN A 35 -2.83 1.89 11.26
N ARG A 36 -2.85 3.01 10.52
CA ARG A 36 -4.08 3.56 9.91
C ARG A 36 -4.69 2.64 8.85
N VAL A 37 -3.86 1.85 8.15
CA VAL A 37 -4.31 0.89 7.13
C VAL A 37 -4.38 -0.55 7.64
N GLY A 38 -4.24 -0.76 8.97
CA GLY A 38 -4.50 -2.04 9.64
C GLY A 38 -3.34 -3.03 9.62
N TYR A 39 -2.10 -2.54 9.58
CA TYR A 39 -0.88 -3.35 9.73
C TYR A 39 -0.28 -3.17 11.12
N ALA A 40 0.09 -4.29 11.75
CA ALA A 40 0.65 -4.30 13.09
C ALA A 40 2.04 -3.66 13.19
N SER A 41 2.79 -3.58 12.08
CA SER A 41 4.12 -2.96 12.05
C SER A 41 4.41 -2.27 10.72
N GLU A 42 5.30 -1.29 10.78
CA GLU A 42 5.86 -0.62 9.59
C GLU A 42 6.50 -1.62 8.64
N TYR A 43 7.24 -2.60 9.16
CA TYR A 43 7.90 -3.61 8.35
C TYR A 43 6.90 -4.49 7.58
N ALA A 44 5.83 -4.95 8.24
CA ALA A 44 4.78 -5.74 7.61
C ALA A 44 4.08 -4.96 6.49
N PHE A 45 3.79 -3.67 6.76
CA PHE A 45 3.26 -2.75 5.76
C PHE A 45 4.22 -2.56 4.58
N ALA A 46 5.50 -2.24 4.85
CA ALA A 46 6.49 -1.96 3.81
C ALA A 46 6.74 -3.17 2.89
N ASN A 47 6.78 -4.38 3.45
CA ASN A 47 6.88 -5.61 2.67
C ASN A 47 5.65 -5.85 1.80
N ALA A 48 4.44 -5.69 2.35
CA ALA A 48 3.21 -5.84 1.58
C ALA A 48 3.09 -4.79 0.47
N PHE A 49 3.43 -3.54 0.78
CA PHE A 49 3.42 -2.42 -0.16
C PHE A 49 4.43 -2.64 -1.30
N LYS A 50 5.67 -3.03 -0.99
CA LYS A 50 6.69 -3.30 -2.01
C LYS A 50 6.29 -4.47 -2.93
N ARG A 51 5.64 -5.51 -2.38
CA ARG A 51 5.14 -6.63 -3.17
C ARG A 51 4.06 -6.20 -4.17
N GLU A 52 3.18 -5.28 -3.76
CA GLU A 52 2.06 -4.81 -4.57
C GLU A 52 2.46 -3.72 -5.58
N PHE A 53 3.26 -2.74 -5.16
CA PHE A 53 3.62 -1.55 -5.96
C PHE A 53 5.01 -1.62 -6.60
N GLY A 54 5.78 -2.69 -6.33
CA GLY A 54 7.14 -2.89 -6.83
C GLY A 54 8.21 -2.01 -6.17
N ILE A 55 7.83 -0.99 -5.40
CA ILE A 55 8.74 -0.06 -4.72
C ILE A 55 8.39 0.13 -3.24
N ALA A 56 9.40 0.40 -2.42
CA ALA A 56 9.20 0.63 -0.99
C ALA A 56 8.44 1.95 -0.73
N PRO A 57 7.59 2.03 0.30
CA PRO A 57 6.73 3.19 0.55
C PRO A 57 7.49 4.48 0.83
N GLY A 58 8.67 4.41 1.47
CA GLY A 58 9.53 5.59 1.66
C GLY A 58 10.05 6.15 0.33
N ARG A 59 10.41 5.28 -0.62
CA ARG A 59 10.84 5.70 -1.97
C ARG A 59 9.65 6.18 -2.81
N TYR A 60 8.49 5.56 -2.63
CA TYR A 60 7.22 5.98 -3.25
C TYR A 60 6.85 7.42 -2.86
N ARG A 61 7.10 7.82 -1.61
CA ARG A 61 6.92 9.22 -1.15
C ARG A 61 7.84 10.20 -1.88
N SER A 62 9.12 9.87 -2.03
CA SER A 62 10.10 10.77 -2.66
C SER A 62 9.95 10.88 -4.18
N HIS A 63 9.39 9.85 -4.83
CA HIS A 63 9.19 9.81 -6.28
C HIS A 63 7.81 9.22 -6.60
N PRO A 64 6.73 10.04 -6.55
CA PRO A 64 5.38 9.57 -6.89
C PRO A 64 5.21 9.25 -8.38
N ASN A 65 6.24 9.51 -9.20
CA ASN A 65 6.16 9.33 -10.64
C ASN A 65 6.60 7.91 -11.03
N ARG A 66 5.64 7.16 -11.60
CA ARG A 66 5.80 5.87 -12.30
C ARG A 66 5.67 4.60 -11.44
N SER A 67 4.53 4.41 -10.78
CA SER A 67 3.99 3.06 -10.59
C SER A 67 2.90 2.84 -11.63
N PRO A 68 2.96 1.78 -12.47
CA PRO A 68 1.83 1.41 -13.29
C PRO A 68 0.64 1.20 -12.36
N ASP A 69 -0.51 1.75 -12.73
CA ASP A 69 -1.77 1.61 -12.02
C ASP A 69 -1.91 0.15 -11.55
N PRO A 70 -2.00 -0.14 -10.24
CA PRO A 70 -2.09 -1.51 -9.76
C PRO A 70 -3.41 -2.08 -10.26
N GLN A 71 -3.35 -2.79 -11.40
CA GLN A 71 -4.47 -3.52 -11.94
C GLN A 71 -4.92 -4.48 -10.84
N PRO A 72 -6.23 -4.53 -10.55
CA PRO A 72 -6.75 -5.54 -9.65
C PRO A 72 -6.24 -6.89 -10.16
#